data_AF-A0A059KFM7-F1
#
_entry.id   AF-A0A059KFM7-F1
#
_cell.length_a   1.000
_cell.length_b   1.000
_cell.length_c   1.000
_cell.angle_alpha   90.00
_cell.angle_beta   90.00
_cell.angle_gamma   90.00
#
_symmetry.space_group_name_H-M   'P 1'
#
loop_
_entity.id
_entity.type
_entity.pdbx_description
1 polymer ?
#
loop_
_entity_poly.entity_id
_entity_poly.type
_entity_poly.pdbx_seq_one_letter_code
_entity_poly.pdbx_strand_id
1 'polypeptide(L)'
;MLLTQMNGCTATHALDGFSRRFNKVIPELRQSFTYDRGSEMARHQELTAATGMPVFFCEPYSPWQRGSNENMNGLVRQFLPKGVDLSTVTPQKLAYIEAMLNDRPRKILDFRTPREVYTEIVQAKLAERHALAAKTVALQT
;
A
#
# COMPACT_ATOMS: atom_id res chain seq x y z
N MET A 1 -0.81 -5.58 -2.84
CA MET A 1 -1.36 -4.30 -3.33
C MET A 1 -2.44 -3.83 -2.38
N LEU A 2 -2.54 -2.52 -2.16
CA LEU A 2 -3.64 -1.90 -1.42
C LEU A 2 -4.37 -0.91 -2.34
N LEU A 3 -5.69 -0.92 -2.31
CA LEU A 3 -6.58 0.04 -2.93
C LEU A 3 -7.30 0.84 -1.84
N THR A 4 -7.55 2.11 -2.12
CA THR A 4 -8.31 3.00 -1.22
C THR A 4 -9.27 3.83 -2.06
N GLN A 5 -10.48 4.04 -1.54
CA GLN A 5 -11.39 5.02 -2.10
C GLN A 5 -11.08 6.39 -1.47
N MET A 6 -11.02 7.41 -2.31
CA MET A 6 -10.89 8.80 -1.91
C MET A 6 -12.20 9.52 -2.23
N ASN A 7 -12.68 10.37 -1.31
CA ASN A 7 -13.92 11.13 -1.50
C ASN A 7 -13.73 12.41 -2.35
N GLY A 8 -12.52 12.61 -2.89
CA GLY A 8 -12.15 13.74 -3.74
C GLY A 8 -10.66 13.74 -4.08
N CYS A 9 -10.22 14.67 -4.92
CA CYS A 9 -8.84 14.79 -5.39
C CYS A 9 -8.02 15.82 -4.61
N THR A 10 -8.31 16.02 -3.32
CA THR A 10 -7.57 16.98 -2.49
C THR A 10 -6.53 16.29 -1.63
N ALA A 11 -5.53 17.04 -1.17
CA ALA A 11 -4.49 16.49 -0.31
C ALA A 11 -5.01 15.91 1.01
N THR A 12 -6.11 16.46 1.53
CA THR A 12 -6.80 15.92 2.72
C THR A 12 -7.39 14.54 2.45
N HIS A 13 -8.12 14.37 1.35
CA HIS A 13 -8.71 13.07 1.00
C HIS A 13 -7.64 12.02 0.72
N ALA A 14 -6.50 12.42 0.15
CA ALA A 14 -5.36 11.54 -0.09
C ALA A 14 -4.71 11.10 1.23
N LEU A 15 -4.46 12.07 2.14
CA LEU A 15 -3.95 11.81 3.49
C LEU A 15 -4.85 10.82 4.24
N ASP A 16 -6.17 11.07 4.27
CA ASP A 16 -7.12 10.21 4.97
C ASP A 16 -7.18 8.80 4.35
N GLY A 17 -7.26 8.74 3.01
CA GLY A 17 -7.33 7.52 2.25
C GLY A 17 -6.09 6.63 2.44
N PHE A 18 -4.90 7.21 2.38
CA PHE A 18 -3.63 6.51 2.55
C PHE A 18 -3.40 6.12 4.01
N SER A 19 -3.60 7.03 4.97
CA SER A 19 -3.43 6.73 6.40
C SER A 19 -4.32 5.56 6.83
N ARG A 20 -5.59 5.56 6.41
CA ARG A 20 -6.54 4.49 6.68
C ARG A 20 -6.11 3.12 6.16
N ARG A 21 -5.38 3.05 5.03
CA ARG A 21 -4.92 1.79 4.46
C ARG A 21 -3.56 1.38 4.99
N PHE A 22 -2.60 2.30 5.05
CA PHE A 22 -1.28 1.99 5.57
C PHE A 22 -1.32 1.57 7.03
N ASN A 23 -2.19 2.17 7.86
CA ASN A 23 -2.33 1.76 9.27
C ASN A 23 -2.95 0.36 9.47
N LYS A 24 -3.40 -0.31 8.40
CA LYS A 24 -3.76 -1.74 8.45
C LYS A 24 -2.55 -2.67 8.25
N VAL A 25 -1.43 -2.13 7.80
CA VAL A 25 -0.16 -2.84 7.68
C VAL A 25 0.59 -2.72 8.99
N ILE A 26 1.20 -3.81 9.45
CA ILE A 26 1.99 -3.81 10.68
C ILE A 26 3.14 -2.78 10.60
N PRO A 27 3.49 -2.08 11.70
CA PRO A 27 4.56 -1.08 11.71
C PRO A 27 5.86 -1.52 11.03
N GLU A 28 6.27 -2.76 11.26
CA GLU A 28 7.52 -3.34 10.79
C GLU A 28 7.62 -3.44 9.26
N LEU A 29 6.47 -3.39 8.56
CA LEU A 29 6.41 -3.44 7.10
C LEU A 29 6.12 -2.07 6.46
N ARG A 30 5.88 -1.02 7.24
CA ARG A 30 5.67 0.36 6.76
C ARG A 30 7.01 1.07 6.55
N GLN A 31 7.79 0.61 5.57
CA GLN A 31 9.19 1.06 5.39
C GLN A 31 9.31 2.43 4.73
N SER A 32 8.72 2.61 3.55
CA SER A 32 8.74 3.87 2.81
C SER A 32 7.65 3.88 1.74
N PHE A 33 7.29 5.07 1.30
CA PHE A 33 6.33 5.27 0.23
C PHE A 33 6.89 6.24 -0.81
N THR A 34 6.93 5.82 -2.07
CA THR A 34 7.38 6.65 -3.18
C THR A 34 6.19 7.07 -4.03
N TYR A 35 6.09 8.37 -4.33
CA TYR A 35 4.97 8.93 -5.11
C TYR A 35 5.44 9.98 -6.14
N ASP A 36 4.55 10.38 -7.04
CA ASP A 36 4.80 11.52 -7.92
C ASP A 36 4.63 12.86 -7.17
N ARG A 37 5.05 13.96 -7.79
CA ARG A 37 4.92 15.31 -7.20
C ARG A 37 3.52 15.90 -7.42
N GLY A 38 2.47 15.07 -7.36
CA GLY A 38 1.08 15.52 -7.42
C GLY A 38 0.72 16.47 -6.27
N SER A 39 -0.18 17.42 -6.53
CA SER A 39 -0.63 18.39 -5.53
C SER A 39 -1.41 17.72 -4.39
N GLU A 40 -1.96 16.53 -4.63
CA GLU A 40 -2.57 15.68 -3.62
C GLU A 40 -1.58 15.26 -2.52
N MET A 41 -0.27 15.24 -2.79
CA MET A 41 0.76 14.93 -1.79
C MET A 41 1.33 16.15 -1.05
N ALA A 42 0.66 17.30 -1.14
CA ALA A 42 1.05 18.49 -0.37
C ALA A 42 1.16 18.23 1.15
N ARG A 43 0.37 17.29 1.68
CA ARG A 43 0.34 16.90 3.11
C ARG A 43 1.17 15.65 3.46
N HIS A 44 2.21 15.33 2.67
CA HIS A 44 3.05 14.13 2.87
C HIS A 44 3.76 14.08 4.23
N GLN A 45 4.09 15.23 4.83
CA GLN A 45 4.67 15.29 6.18
C GLN A 45 3.70 14.78 7.24
N GLU A 46 2.41 15.15 7.12
CA GLU A 46 1.35 14.67 7.99
C GLU A 46 1.08 13.18 7.78
N LEU A 47 1.17 12.70 6.54
CA LEU A 47 1.08 11.27 6.24
C LEU A 47 2.20 10.48 6.92
N THR A 48 3.42 11.02 6.89
CA THR A 48 4.58 10.44 7.58
C THR A 48 4.32 10.39 9.09
N ALA A 49 3.84 11.48 9.69
CA ALA A 49 3.51 11.52 11.12
C ALA A 49 2.39 10.52 11.50
N ALA A 50 1.35 10.40 10.67
CA ALA A 50 0.20 9.53 10.94
C ALA A 50 0.50 8.02 10.77
N THR A 51 1.54 7.67 10.01
CA THR A 51 1.83 6.27 9.64
C THR A 51 3.21 5.79 10.07
N GLY A 52 4.11 6.69 10.46
CA GLY A 52 5.53 6.40 10.68
C GLY A 52 6.31 6.06 9.39
N MET A 53 5.68 6.19 8.22
CA MET A 53 6.28 5.78 6.95
C MET A 53 6.84 7.01 6.20
N PRO A 54 8.16 7.09 5.95
CA PRO A 54 8.74 8.19 5.20
C PRO A 54 8.26 8.21 3.75
N VAL A 55 7.95 9.42 3.26
CA VAL A 55 7.50 9.65 1.88
C VAL A 55 8.64 10.23 1.04
N PHE A 56 8.86 9.65 -0.13
CA PHE A 56 9.83 10.08 -1.13
C PHE A 56 9.15 10.42 -2.45
N PHE A 57 9.74 11.32 -3.22
CA PHE A 57 9.20 11.74 -4.51
C PHE A 57 10.07 11.31 -5.67
N CYS A 58 9.44 10.84 -6.75
CA CYS A 58 10.12 10.64 -8.02
C CYS A 58 10.67 11.96 -8.58
N GLU A 59 11.75 11.88 -9.33
CA GLU A 59 12.30 13.03 -10.04
C GLU A 59 11.41 13.41 -11.23
N PRO A 60 11.30 14.72 -11.55
CA PRO A 60 10.64 15.18 -12.75
C PRO A 60 11.22 14.49 -14.00
N TYR A 61 10.36 14.21 -14.98
CA TYR A 61 10.74 13.62 -16.27
C TYR A 61 11.47 12.27 -16.18
N SER A 62 11.32 11.54 -15.07
CA SER A 62 11.96 10.24 -14.84
C SER A 62 10.96 9.07 -14.83
N PRO A 63 10.28 8.76 -15.95
CA PRO A 63 9.23 7.73 -15.99
C PRO A 63 9.73 6.32 -15.61
N TRP A 64 11.02 6.02 -15.80
CA TRP A 64 11.63 4.73 -15.43
C TRP A 64 11.58 4.45 -13.92
N GLN A 65 11.52 5.49 -13.07
CA GLN A 65 11.35 5.33 -11.62
C GLN A 65 9.95 4.81 -11.23
N ARG A 66 9.00 4.75 -12.18
CA ARG A 66 7.60 4.40 -11.95
C ARG A 66 7.13 3.17 -12.74
N GLY A 67 8.05 2.35 -13.26
CA GLY A 67 7.71 1.19 -14.09
C GLY A 67 6.69 0.23 -13.43
N SER A 68 6.85 -0.02 -12.13
CA SER A 68 5.92 -0.86 -11.36
C SER A 68 4.52 -0.25 -11.23
N ASN A 69 4.41 1.07 -11.13
CA ASN A 69 3.13 1.77 -11.02
C ASN A 69 2.34 1.67 -12.33
N GLU A 70 3.00 1.83 -13.48
CA GLU A 70 2.34 1.70 -14.78
C GLU A 70 1.85 0.28 -15.03
N ASN A 71 2.64 -0.73 -14.66
CA ASN A 71 2.20 -2.12 -14.70
C ASN A 71 0.97 -2.35 -13.82
N MET A 72 0.97 -1.82 -12.59
CA MET A 72 -0.17 -1.95 -11.68
C MET A 72 -1.41 -1.23 -12.20
N ASN A 73 -1.27 -0.03 -12.74
CA ASN A 73 -2.36 0.73 -13.36
C ASN A 73 -2.98 -0.05 -14.52
N GLY A 74 -2.17 -0.73 -15.34
CA GLY A 74 -2.65 -1.60 -16.41
C GLY A 74 -3.54 -2.74 -15.88
N LEU A 75 -3.16 -3.36 -14.76
CA LEU A 75 -3.94 -4.43 -14.14
C LEU A 75 -5.26 -3.93 -13.54
N VAL A 76 -5.24 -2.77 -12.88
CA VAL A 76 -6.47 -2.14 -12.35
C VAL A 76 -7.44 -1.79 -13.48
N ARG A 77 -6.91 -1.33 -14.63
CA ARG A 77 -7.72 -0.98 -15.82
C ARG A 77 -8.45 -2.16 -16.45
N GLN A 78 -8.08 -3.41 -16.14
CA GLN A 78 -8.85 -4.60 -16.53
C GLN A 78 -10.21 -4.67 -15.81
N PHE A 79 -10.32 -4.05 -14.63
CA PHE A 79 -11.54 -4.01 -13.83
C PHE A 79 -12.24 -2.65 -13.89
N LEU A 80 -11.46 -1.57 -14.00
CA LEU A 80 -11.93 -0.19 -14.05
C LEU A 80 -11.38 0.49 -15.31
N PRO A 81 -12.01 0.25 -16.49
CA PRO A 81 -11.59 0.89 -17.73
C PRO A 81 -11.56 2.43 -17.65
N LYS A 82 -10.79 3.07 -18.53
CA LYS A 82 -10.76 4.53 -18.61
C LYS A 82 -12.16 5.09 -18.90
N GLY A 83 -12.49 6.21 -18.26
CA GLY A 83 -13.78 6.90 -18.44
C GLY A 83 -14.91 6.35 -17.58
N VAL A 84 -14.68 5.29 -16.80
CA VAL A 84 -15.65 4.85 -15.78
C VAL A 84 -15.71 5.88 -14.66
N ASP A 85 -16.93 6.24 -14.27
CA ASP A 85 -17.16 7.05 -13.07
C ASP A 85 -16.79 6.26 -11.82
N LEU A 86 -15.63 6.61 -11.24
CA LEU A 86 -15.11 5.96 -10.03
C LEU A 86 -15.95 6.24 -8.79
N SER A 87 -16.84 7.24 -8.79
CA SER A 87 -17.74 7.53 -7.66
C SER A 87 -18.75 6.39 -7.43
N THR A 88 -19.08 5.66 -8.50
CA THR A 88 -20.00 4.50 -8.47
C THR A 88 -19.33 3.23 -7.94
N VAL A 89 -18.00 3.23 -7.78
CA VAL A 89 -17.25 2.06 -7.30
C VAL A 89 -17.47 1.92 -5.80
N THR A 90 -18.21 0.88 -5.41
CA THR A 90 -18.49 0.62 -4.01
C THR A 90 -17.25 0.07 -3.28
N PRO A 91 -17.16 0.25 -1.95
CA PRO A 91 -16.10 -0.36 -1.14
C PRO A 91 -15.99 -1.88 -1.34
N GLN A 92 -17.12 -2.57 -1.52
CA GLN A 92 -17.18 -4.01 -1.77
C GLN A 92 -16.56 -4.37 -3.12
N LYS A 93 -16.88 -3.61 -4.17
CA LYS A 93 -16.26 -3.80 -5.50
C LYS A 93 -14.76 -3.55 -5.45
N LEU A 94 -14.34 -2.51 -4.73
CA LEU A 94 -12.93 -2.19 -4.56
C LEU A 94 -12.17 -3.31 -3.82
N ALA A 95 -12.75 -3.84 -2.74
CA ALA A 95 -12.19 -4.97 -1.99
C ALA A 95 -12.11 -6.24 -2.85
N TYR A 96 -13.14 -6.50 -3.67
CA TYR A 96 -13.12 -7.60 -4.64
C TYR A 96 -11.96 -7.46 -5.65
N ILE A 97 -11.78 -6.27 -6.23
CA ILE A 97 -10.68 -6.01 -7.18
C ILE A 97 -9.32 -6.18 -6.49
N GLU A 98 -9.16 -5.64 -5.28
CA GLU A 98 -7.94 -5.80 -4.48
C GLU A 98 -7.62 -7.28 -4.23
N ALA A 99 -8.61 -8.09 -3.83
CA ALA A 99 -8.46 -9.52 -3.63
C ALA A 99 -8.02 -10.21 -4.93
N MET A 100 -8.74 -9.98 -6.03
CA MET A 100 -8.40 -10.57 -7.34
C MET A 100 -6.98 -10.23 -7.80
N LEU A 101 -6.48 -9.03 -7.50
CA LEU A 101 -5.12 -8.62 -7.86
C LEU A 101 -4.05 -9.24 -6.95
N ASN A 102 -4.36 -9.40 -5.66
CA ASN A 102 -3.48 -9.99 -4.65
C ASN A 102 -3.46 -11.53 -4.69
N ASP A 103 -4.52 -12.15 -5.22
CA ASP A 103 -4.66 -13.60 -5.39
C ASP A 103 -4.24 -14.07 -6.79
N ARG A 104 -3.73 -13.17 -7.62
CA ARG A 104 -3.20 -13.49 -8.96
C ARG A 104 -1.74 -13.95 -8.87
N PRO A 105 -1.40 -15.18 -9.30
CA PRO A 105 -0.03 -15.65 -9.46
C PRO A 105 0.87 -14.67 -10.22
N ARG A 106 2.10 -14.44 -9.75
CA ARG A 106 3.08 -13.58 -10.41
C ARG A 106 4.34 -14.36 -10.74
N LYS A 107 4.77 -14.29 -12.01
CA LYS A 107 6.02 -14.94 -12.46
C LYS A 107 7.24 -14.49 -11.64
N ILE A 108 7.30 -13.23 -11.23
CA ILE A 108 8.39 -12.69 -10.39
C ILE A 108 8.42 -13.26 -8.96
N LEU A 109 7.35 -13.94 -8.54
CA LEU A 109 7.23 -14.60 -7.24
C LEU A 109 7.18 -16.14 -7.43
N ASP A 110 7.82 -16.67 -8.47
CA ASP A 110 7.77 -18.09 -8.82
C ASP A 110 6.35 -18.65 -8.94
N PHE A 111 5.45 -17.85 -9.54
CA PHE A 111 4.02 -18.13 -9.71
C PHE A 111 3.22 -18.21 -8.40
N ARG A 112 3.79 -17.80 -7.27
CA ARG A 112 3.04 -17.56 -6.05
C ARG A 112 2.23 -16.27 -6.13
N THR A 113 1.21 -16.17 -5.29
CA THR A 113 0.38 -14.97 -5.19
C THR A 113 1.03 -13.93 -4.27
N PRO A 114 0.84 -12.62 -4.53
CA PRO A 114 1.25 -11.58 -3.62
C PRO A 114 0.70 -11.78 -2.19
N ARG A 115 -0.52 -12.32 -2.05
CA ARG A 115 -1.11 -12.62 -0.75
C ARG A 115 -0.30 -13.65 0.02
N GLU A 116 0.03 -14.79 -0.58
CA GLU A 116 0.81 -15.85 0.09
C GLU A 116 2.15 -15.33 0.59
N VAL A 117 2.91 -14.65 -0.28
CA VAL A 117 4.23 -14.10 0.06
C VAL A 117 4.10 -13.03 1.15
N TYR A 118 3.10 -12.16 1.05
CA TYR A 118 2.86 -11.13 2.06
C TYR A 118 2.50 -11.73 3.43
N THR A 119 1.63 -12.75 3.45
CA THR A 119 1.23 -13.45 4.68
C THR A 119 2.43 -14.10 5.36
N GLU A 120 3.31 -14.76 4.62
CA GLU A 120 4.53 -15.34 5.19
C GLU A 120 5.45 -14.30 5.82
N ILE A 121 5.66 -13.17 5.13
CA ILE A 121 6.48 -12.06 5.66
C ILE A 121 5.86 -11.50 6.94
N VAL A 122 4.54 -11.30 6.97
CA VAL A 122 3.83 -10.84 8.17
C VAL A 122 4.01 -11.82 9.33
N GLN A 123 3.82 -13.12 9.09
CA GLN A 123 3.97 -14.13 10.15
C GLN A 123 5.40 -14.17 10.69
N ALA A 124 6.41 -14.08 9.81
CA ALA A 124 7.80 -14.00 10.21
C ALA A 124 8.06 -12.79 11.13
N LYS A 125 7.58 -11.59 10.75
CA LYS A 125 7.74 -10.37 11.57
C LYS A 125 7.00 -10.42 12.90
N LEU A 126 5.80 -11.00 12.92
CA LEU A 126 5.06 -11.18 14.17
C LEU A 126 5.79 -12.17 15.11
N ALA A 127 6.34 -13.26 14.58
CA ALA A 127 7.14 -14.21 15.36
C ALA A 127 8.41 -13.55 15.94
N GLU A 128 9.15 -12.77 15.13
CA GLU A 128 10.30 -11.98 15.59
C GLU A 128 9.92 -11.05 16.75
N ARG A 129 8.79 -10.33 16.62
CA ARG A 129 8.29 -9.41 17.65
C ARG A 129 7.93 -10.13 18.95
N HIS A 130 7.24 -11.27 18.86
CA HIS A 130 6.87 -12.06 20.04
C HIS A 130 8.10 -12.61 20.76
N ALA A 131 9.11 -13.07 20.00
CA ALA A 131 10.37 -13.53 20.57
C ALA A 131 11.13 -12.40 21.29
N LEU A 132 11.13 -11.18 20.73
CA LEU A 132 11.74 -10.02 21.37
C LEU A 132 11.01 -9.64 22.66
N ALA A 133 9.67 -9.59 22.63
CA ALA A 133 8.85 -9.27 23.80
C ALA A 133 9.08 -10.28 24.95
N ALA A 134 9.13 -11.58 24.64
CA ALA A 134 9.41 -12.62 25.63
C ALA A 134 10.81 -12.46 26.28
N LYS A 135 11.83 -12.09 25.50
CA LYS A 135 13.18 -11.80 26.01
C LYS A 135 13.21 -10.56 26.92
N THR A 136 12.48 -9.50 26.56
CA THR A 136 12.39 -8.28 27.38
C THR A 136 11.76 -8.57 28.73
N VAL A 137 10.68 -9.37 28.77
CA VAL A 137 10.04 -9.78 30.02
C VAL A 137 10.98 -10.61 30.89
N ALA A 138 11.71 -11.57 30.29
CA ALA A 138 12.64 -12.43 31.03
C ALA A 138 13.88 -11.70 31.58
N LEU A 139 14.25 -10.54 31.03
CA LEU A 139 15.35 -9.70 31.54
C LEU A 139 14.90 -8.73 32.66
N GLN A 140 13.59 -8.60 32.88
CA GLN A 140 12.98 -7.74 33.89
C GLN A 140 12.53 -8.51 35.15
N THR A 141 12.72 -9.83 35.16
CA THR A 141 12.47 -10.76 36.27
C THR A 141 13.77 -11.33 36.80
#